data_AF-A0A7X9PK55-F1
#
_entry.id   AF-A0A7X9PK55-F1
#
_cell.length_a   1.000
_cell.length_b   1.000
_cell.length_c   1.000
_cell.angle_alpha   90.00
_cell.angle_beta   90.00
_cell.angle_gamma   90.00
#
_symmetry.space_group_name_H-M   'P 1'
#
loop_
_entity.id
_entity.type
_entity.pdbx_description
1 polymer ?
#
loop_
_entity_poly.entity_id
_entity_poly.type
_entity_poly.pdbx_seq_one_letter_code
_entity_poly.pdbx_strand_id
1 'polypeptide(L)'
;IINQQQKIVQLFNKLDSSFADTVNQSFKTIYQELMQEVEHQLKSIDSFPDFDGNNQFKQEYKTLLTVYQDVVKNDYSKMIDLYTLPDSLYTQNVKDDFLQTNKIANDKLQEALNRFIEVQKQFASKYKFNLQDQNE
;
A
#
# COMPACT_ATOMS: atom_id res chain seq x y z
N ILE A 1 3.70 -12.29 -7.44
CA ILE A 1 3.69 -10.82 -7.69
C ILE A 1 2.26 -10.28 -7.77
N ILE A 2 1.41 -10.61 -8.75
CA ILE A 2 0.05 -10.01 -8.84
C ILE A 2 -0.79 -10.25 -7.58
N ASN A 3 -0.95 -11.51 -7.15
CA ASN A 3 -1.71 -11.83 -5.93
C ASN A 3 -1.12 -11.18 -4.66
N GLN A 4 0.20 -11.02 -4.63
CA GLN A 4 0.91 -10.38 -3.52
C GLN A 4 0.64 -8.87 -3.48
N GLN A 5 0.61 -8.22 -4.64
CA GLN A 5 0.26 -6.81 -4.79
C GLN A 5 -1.19 -6.58 -4.36
N GLN A 6 -2.13 -7.42 -4.82
CA GLN A 6 -3.53 -7.33 -4.44
C GLN A 6 -3.75 -7.46 -2.94
N LYS A 7 -3.03 -8.38 -2.28
CA LYS A 7 -3.08 -8.54 -0.83
C LYS A 7 -2.70 -7.27 -0.09
N ILE A 8 -1.66 -6.55 -0.54
CA ILE A 8 -1.27 -5.27 0.07
C ILE A 8 -2.34 -4.20 -0.15
N VAL A 9 -2.89 -4.08 -1.37
CA VAL A 9 -3.98 -3.13 -1.66
C VAL A 9 -5.20 -3.39 -0.79
N GLN A 10 -5.59 -4.66 -0.61
CA GLN A 10 -6.69 -5.04 0.28
C GLN A 10 -6.41 -4.64 1.74
N LEU A 11 -5.16 -4.78 2.21
CA LEU A 11 -4.77 -4.36 3.55
C LEU A 11 -4.81 -2.83 3.72
N PHE A 12 -4.40 -2.04 2.71
CA PHE A 12 -4.59 -0.59 2.72
C PHE A 12 -6.07 -0.21 2.83
N ASN A 13 -6.93 -0.78 1.97
CA ASN A 13 -8.37 -0.50 2.00
C ASN A 13 -9.01 -0.88 3.34
N LYS A 14 -8.59 -2.01 3.92
CA LYS A 14 -9.03 -2.47 5.25
C LYS A 14 -8.56 -1.49 6.33
N LEU A 15 -7.33 -0.99 6.26
CA LEU A 15 -6.78 -0.02 7.20
C LEU A 15 -7.56 1.30 7.13
N ASP A 16 -7.79 1.84 5.94
CA ASP A 16 -8.58 3.06 5.76
C ASP A 16 -9.99 2.94 6.34
N SER A 17 -10.66 1.81 6.05
CA SER A 17 -12.01 1.55 6.55
C SER A 17 -12.05 1.38 8.06
N SER A 18 -10.96 0.90 8.68
CA SER A 18 -10.89 0.66 10.12
C SER A 18 -10.81 1.93 10.96
N PHE A 19 -10.47 3.09 10.37
CA PHE A 19 -10.58 4.38 11.06
C PHE A 19 -12.03 4.83 11.28
N ALA A 20 -13.02 4.15 10.70
CA ALA A 20 -14.43 4.37 11.04
C ALA A 20 -14.88 3.57 12.29
N ASP A 21 -14.13 2.53 12.69
CA ASP A 21 -14.41 1.70 13.86
C ASP A 21 -13.62 2.18 15.09
N THR A 22 -14.21 3.17 15.80
CA THR A 22 -13.63 3.76 17.01
C THR A 22 -13.66 2.82 18.22
N VAL A 23 -14.44 1.73 18.17
CA VAL A 23 -14.69 0.85 19.33
C VAL A 23 -13.58 -0.19 19.45
N ASN A 24 -13.25 -0.87 18.34
CA ASN A 24 -12.31 -2.00 18.38
C ASN A 24 -10.86 -1.59 18.15
N GLN A 25 -10.61 -0.34 17.69
CA GLN A 25 -9.27 0.15 17.30
C GLN A 25 -8.51 -0.84 16.39
N SER A 26 -9.26 -1.53 15.51
CA SER A 26 -8.75 -2.59 14.65
C SER A 26 -7.65 -2.11 13.71
N PHE A 27 -7.59 -0.79 13.44
CA PHE A 27 -6.53 -0.13 12.69
C PHE A 27 -5.11 -0.45 13.21
N LYS A 28 -4.91 -0.63 14.53
CA LYS A 28 -3.57 -0.95 15.07
C LYS A 28 -3.08 -2.31 14.59
N THR A 29 -3.95 -3.32 14.68
CA THR A 29 -3.63 -4.69 14.25
C THR A 29 -3.46 -4.73 12.74
N ILE A 30 -4.37 -4.10 11.98
CA ILE A 30 -4.29 -4.06 10.51
C ILE A 30 -3.04 -3.32 10.03
N TYR A 31 -2.65 -2.25 10.70
CA TYR A 31 -1.41 -1.53 10.42
C TYR A 31 -0.18 -2.41 10.62
N GLN A 32 -0.12 -3.19 11.70
CA GLN A 32 0.95 -4.16 11.92
C GLN A 32 0.96 -5.26 10.85
N GLU A 33 -0.20 -5.81 10.50
CA GLU A 33 -0.35 -6.79 9.42
C GLU A 33 0.18 -6.24 8.08
N LEU A 34 -0.21 -5.01 7.73
CA LEU A 34 0.22 -4.33 6.51
C LEU A 34 1.73 -4.09 6.50
N MET A 35 2.29 -3.57 7.60
CA MET A 35 3.72 -3.32 7.72
C MET A 35 4.53 -4.62 7.56
N GLN A 36 4.10 -5.70 8.22
CA GLN A 36 4.74 -7.01 8.12
C GLN A 36 4.64 -7.59 6.72
N GLU A 37 3.49 -7.45 6.05
CA GLU A 37 3.30 -7.96 4.70
C GLU A 37 4.20 -7.23 3.70
N VAL A 38 4.26 -5.90 3.76
CA VAL A 38 5.15 -5.10 2.89
C VAL A 38 6.61 -5.48 3.12
N GLU A 39 7.04 -5.61 4.37
CA GLU A 39 8.41 -6.00 4.71
C GLU A 39 8.73 -7.44 4.25
N HIS A 40 7.81 -8.38 4.45
CA HIS A 40 7.95 -9.75 4.00
C HIS A 40 8.12 -9.83 2.48
N GLN A 41 7.30 -9.09 1.73
CA GLN A 41 7.38 -9.06 0.28
C GLN A 41 8.66 -8.37 -0.22
N LEU A 42 9.10 -7.27 0.41
CA LEU A 42 10.38 -6.64 0.10
C LEU A 42 11.58 -7.55 0.33
N LYS A 43 11.56 -8.37 1.39
CA LYS A 43 12.64 -9.33 1.68
C LYS A 43 12.64 -10.52 0.72
N SER A 44 11.45 -10.95 0.29
CA SER A 44 11.31 -12.11 -0.60
C SER A 44 11.45 -11.76 -2.08
N ILE A 45 11.29 -10.51 -2.49
CA ILE A 45 11.28 -10.19 -3.93
C ILE A 45 12.60 -10.52 -4.62
N ASP A 46 13.73 -10.40 -3.94
CA ASP A 46 15.03 -10.69 -4.53
C ASP A 46 15.25 -12.21 -4.75
N SER A 47 14.47 -13.09 -4.09
CA SER A 47 14.51 -14.53 -4.33
C SER A 47 13.70 -14.98 -5.55
N PHE A 48 12.92 -14.07 -6.15
CA PHE A 48 12.10 -14.41 -7.30
C PHE A 48 13.00 -14.55 -8.53
N PRO A 49 12.86 -15.65 -9.29
CA PRO A 49 13.64 -15.85 -10.50
C PRO A 49 13.30 -14.76 -11.52
N ASP A 50 14.28 -14.45 -12.37
CA ASP A 50 14.04 -13.59 -13.52
C ASP A 50 13.11 -14.31 -14.50
N PHE A 51 12.21 -13.54 -15.13
CA PHE A 51 11.29 -14.10 -16.10
C PHE A 51 11.92 -13.97 -17.49
N ASP A 52 12.21 -15.10 -18.14
CA ASP A 52 12.81 -15.10 -19.48
C ASP A 52 14.12 -14.28 -19.53
N GLY A 53 14.95 -14.43 -18.48
CA GLY A 53 16.20 -13.68 -18.32
C GLY A 53 16.02 -12.17 -18.07
N ASN A 54 14.80 -11.69 -17.90
CA ASN A 54 14.47 -10.29 -17.65
C ASN A 54 13.95 -10.09 -16.22
N ASN A 55 14.55 -9.13 -15.50
CA ASN A 55 14.19 -8.80 -14.13
C ASN A 55 13.41 -7.49 -13.98
N GLN A 56 13.06 -6.80 -15.07
CA GLN A 56 12.43 -5.48 -15.05
C GLN A 56 11.12 -5.50 -14.29
N PHE A 57 10.27 -6.50 -14.53
CA PHE A 57 8.99 -6.64 -13.84
C PHE A 57 9.16 -6.77 -12.32
N LYS A 58 10.18 -7.53 -11.89
CA LYS A 58 10.57 -7.71 -10.49
C LYS A 58 11.09 -6.41 -9.86
N GLN A 59 11.90 -5.63 -10.60
CA GLN A 59 12.43 -4.34 -10.12
C GLN A 59 11.35 -3.26 -10.00
N GLU A 60 10.42 -3.20 -10.95
CA GLU A 60 9.29 -2.27 -10.87
C GLU A 60 8.34 -2.66 -9.72
N TYR A 61 8.17 -3.96 -9.45
CA TYR A 61 7.43 -4.39 -8.27
C TYR A 61 8.14 -4.02 -6.95
N LYS A 62 9.47 -4.18 -6.89
CA LYS A 62 10.27 -3.72 -5.74
C LYS A 62 10.14 -2.22 -5.52
N THR A 63 10.06 -1.44 -6.59
CA THR A 63 9.82 0.01 -6.54
C THR A 63 8.45 0.32 -5.94
N LEU A 64 7.39 -0.36 -6.40
CA LEU A 64 6.04 -0.25 -5.81
C LEU A 64 6.06 -0.56 -4.31
N LEU A 65 6.67 -1.68 -3.92
CA LEU A 65 6.77 -2.09 -2.52
C LEU A 65 7.54 -1.07 -1.65
N THR A 66 8.53 -0.39 -2.23
CA THR A 66 9.28 0.66 -1.53
C THR A 66 8.39 1.87 -1.25
N VAL A 67 7.55 2.28 -2.20
CA VAL A 67 6.56 3.35 -1.97
C VAL A 67 5.54 2.91 -0.93
N TYR A 68 5.04 1.67 -0.99
CA TYR A 68 4.14 1.15 0.04
C TYR A 68 4.79 1.17 1.43
N GLN A 69 6.07 0.82 1.54
CA GLN A 69 6.78 0.89 2.82
C GLN A 69 6.92 2.32 3.33
N ASP A 70 7.23 3.28 2.46
CA ASP A 70 7.30 4.71 2.82
C ASP A 70 5.96 5.19 3.37
N VAL A 71 4.88 4.96 2.64
CA VAL A 71 3.53 5.37 3.02
C VAL A 71 3.10 4.76 4.34
N VAL A 72 3.36 3.47 4.57
CA VAL A 72 3.03 2.80 5.83
C VAL A 72 3.83 3.41 6.98
N LYS A 73 5.16 3.49 6.85
CA LYS A 73 6.04 3.92 7.95
C LYS A 73 5.92 5.39 8.30
N ASN A 74 5.57 6.24 7.32
CA ASN A 74 5.56 7.69 7.51
C ASN A 74 4.14 8.22 7.61
N ASP A 75 3.32 8.03 6.56
CA ASP A 75 2.02 8.68 6.47
C ASP A 75 0.97 8.00 7.37
N TYR A 76 0.86 6.66 7.30
CA TYR A 76 -0.08 5.93 8.18
C TYR A 76 0.34 5.93 9.64
N SER A 77 1.64 5.85 9.94
CA SER A 77 2.11 6.00 11.32
C SER A 77 1.67 7.34 11.90
N LYS A 78 1.85 8.43 11.15
CA LYS A 78 1.40 9.77 11.57
C LYS A 78 -0.13 9.84 11.72
N MET A 79 -0.88 9.28 10.78
CA MET A 79 -2.35 9.23 10.89
C MET A 79 -2.81 8.50 12.15
N ILE A 80 -2.17 7.38 12.51
CA ILE A 80 -2.45 6.63 13.73
C ILE A 80 -2.13 7.46 14.97
N ASP A 81 -0.98 8.13 14.99
CA ASP A 81 -0.60 9.01 16.11
C ASP A 81 -1.62 10.12 16.33
N LEU A 82 -2.07 10.79 15.25
CA LEU A 82 -3.10 11.82 15.32
C LEU A 82 -4.45 11.27 15.78
N TYR A 83 -4.85 10.12 15.25
CA TYR A 83 -6.14 9.49 15.54
C TYR A 83 -6.24 8.93 16.96
N THR A 84 -5.10 8.61 17.59
CA THR A 84 -5.07 8.09 18.97
C THR A 84 -4.93 9.16 20.05
N LEU A 85 -4.91 10.44 19.67
CA LEU A 85 -4.93 11.54 20.62
C LEU A 85 -6.23 11.50 21.47
N PRO A 86 -6.14 11.84 22.77
CA PRO A 86 -7.34 12.05 23.58
C PRO A 86 -8.27 13.10 22.96
N ASP A 87 -9.58 12.96 23.14
CA ASP A 87 -10.58 13.90 22.61
C ASP A 87 -10.29 15.37 22.96
N SER A 88 -9.71 15.63 24.13
CA SER A 88 -9.32 16.97 24.57
C SER A 88 -8.18 17.60 23.74
N LEU A 89 -7.38 16.77 23.07
CA LEU A 89 -6.28 17.17 22.19
C LEU A 89 -6.64 17.04 20.70
N TYR A 90 -7.72 16.34 20.36
CA TYR A 90 -8.20 16.16 18.98
C TYR A 90 -8.94 17.42 18.48
N THR A 91 -8.16 18.45 18.15
CA THR A 91 -8.67 19.74 17.64
C THR A 91 -9.01 19.69 16.15
N GLN A 92 -9.64 20.75 15.64
CA GLN A 92 -9.88 20.90 14.19
C GLN A 92 -8.56 20.85 13.39
N ASN A 93 -7.48 21.46 13.88
CA ASN A 93 -6.18 21.42 13.22
C ASN A 93 -5.63 19.98 13.13
N VAL A 94 -5.80 19.19 14.19
CA VAL A 94 -5.41 17.76 14.19
C VAL A 94 -6.21 16.98 13.15
N LYS A 95 -7.51 17.25 13.04
CA LYS A 95 -8.37 16.65 12.01
C LYS A 95 -7.93 17.05 10.61
N ASP A 96 -7.60 18.32 10.38
CA ASP A 96 -7.13 18.81 9.08
C ASP A 96 -5.78 18.17 8.71
N ASP A 97 -4.86 18.04 9.67
CA ASP A 97 -3.58 17.35 9.50
C ASP A 97 -3.78 15.87 9.16
N PHE A 98 -4.75 15.19 9.79
CA PHE A 98 -5.10 13.81 9.47
C PHE A 98 -5.59 13.69 8.03
N LEU A 99 -6.55 14.54 7.62
CA LEU A 99 -7.12 14.53 6.27
C LEU A 99 -6.08 14.85 5.20
N GLN A 100 -5.20 15.83 5.46
CA GLN A 100 -4.10 16.16 4.57
C GLN A 100 -3.11 15.00 4.43
N THR A 101 -2.76 14.36 5.54
CA THR A 101 -1.84 13.20 5.53
C THR A 101 -2.47 12.01 4.78
N ASN A 102 -3.76 11.75 4.98
CA ASN A 102 -4.50 10.72 4.24
C ASN A 102 -4.51 11.01 2.73
N LYS A 103 -4.74 12.27 2.33
CA LYS A 103 -4.68 12.66 0.91
C LYS A 103 -3.30 12.40 0.32
N ILE A 104 -2.22 12.81 1.01
CA ILE A 104 -0.84 12.60 0.56
C ILE A 104 -0.54 11.10 0.40
N ALA A 105 -0.93 10.27 1.38
CA ALA A 105 -0.79 8.82 1.31
C ALA A 105 -1.48 8.26 0.07
N ASN A 106 -2.75 8.62 -0.14
CA ASN A 106 -3.55 8.15 -1.27
C ASN A 106 -2.96 8.56 -2.63
N ASP A 107 -2.50 9.80 -2.76
CA ASP A 107 -1.87 10.30 -3.99
C ASP A 107 -0.60 9.47 -4.31
N LYS A 108 0.26 9.21 -3.32
CA LYS A 108 1.47 8.37 -3.49
C LYS A 108 1.13 6.93 -3.88
N LEU A 109 0.15 6.32 -3.20
CA LEU A 109 -0.29 4.94 -3.47
C LEU A 109 -0.86 4.81 -4.88
N GLN A 110 -1.71 5.76 -5.29
CA GLN A 110 -2.32 5.77 -6.61
C GLN A 110 -1.29 5.97 -7.72
N GLU A 111 -0.35 6.91 -7.56
CA GLU A 111 0.72 7.14 -8.52
C GLU A 111 1.57 5.88 -8.73
N ALA A 112 2.02 5.26 -7.63
CA ALA A 112 2.84 4.05 -7.69
C ALA A 112 2.08 2.87 -8.29
N LEU A 113 0.81 2.69 -7.92
CA LEU A 113 -0.03 1.63 -8.47
C LEU A 113 -0.27 1.83 -9.97
N ASN A 114 -0.60 3.05 -10.41
CA ASN A 114 -0.80 3.36 -11.83
C ASN A 114 0.46 3.07 -12.65
N ARG A 115 1.64 3.47 -12.15
CA ARG A 115 2.92 3.14 -12.79
C ARG A 115 3.10 1.62 -12.92
N PHE A 116 2.81 0.86 -11.86
CA PHE A 116 2.96 -0.58 -11.90
C PHE A 116 1.93 -1.27 -12.81
N ILE A 117 0.70 -0.76 -12.88
CA ILE A 117 -0.34 -1.22 -13.83
C ILE A 117 0.16 -1.06 -15.27
N GLU A 118 0.80 0.06 -15.61
CA GLU A 118 1.39 0.23 -16.95
C GLU A 118 2.50 -0.80 -17.23
N VAL A 119 3.34 -1.10 -16.23
CA VAL A 119 4.34 -2.18 -16.34
C VAL A 119 3.67 -3.54 -16.54
N GLN A 120 2.57 -3.83 -15.83
CA GLN A 120 1.79 -5.06 -16.04
C GLN A 120 1.22 -5.15 -17.46
N LYS A 121 0.66 -4.06 -17.99
CA LYS A 121 0.15 -4.00 -19.36
C LYS A 121 1.24 -4.24 -20.40
N GLN A 122 2.40 -3.61 -20.24
CA GLN A 122 3.55 -3.80 -21.13
C GLN A 122 4.07 -5.23 -21.08
N PHE A 123 4.19 -5.80 -19.87
CA PHE A 123 4.63 -7.17 -19.68
C PHE A 123 3.65 -8.18 -20.31
N ALA A 124 2.35 -8.01 -20.05
CA ALA A 124 1.31 -8.85 -20.63
C ALA A 124 1.30 -8.76 -22.17
N SER A 125 1.43 -7.56 -22.73
CA SER A 125 1.50 -7.36 -24.18
C SER A 125 2.71 -8.07 -24.79
N LYS A 126 3.90 -7.92 -24.17
CA LYS A 126 5.14 -8.53 -24.66
C LYS A 126 5.05 -10.06 -24.70
N TYR A 127 4.44 -10.66 -23.68
CA TYR A 127 4.36 -12.12 -23.53
C TYR A 127 3.01 -12.71 -23.96
N LYS A 128 2.11 -11.88 -24.52
CA LYS A 128 0.75 -12.26 -24.96
C LYS A 128 -0.09 -12.89 -23.85
N PHE A 129 0.06 -12.40 -22.63
CA PHE A 129 -0.82 -12.78 -21.51
C PHE A 129 -2.12 -11.98 -21.56
N ASN A 130 -3.22 -12.63 -21.17
CA ASN A 130 -4.48 -11.95 -20.94
C ASN A 130 -4.46 -11.37 -19.52
N LEU A 131 -4.72 -10.07 -19.40
CA LEU A 131 -5.00 -9.46 -18.11
C LEU A 131 -6.43 -9.80 -17.72
N GLN A 132 -6.63 -10.30 -16.49
CA GLN A 132 -7.97 -10.33 -15.90
C GLN A 132 -8.26 -8.95 -15.33
N ASP A 133 -9.42 -8.38 -15.70
CA ASP A 133 -9.90 -7.13 -15.11
C ASP A 133 -10.02 -7.28 -13.60
N GLN A 134 -9.48 -6.32 -12.86
CA GLN A 134 -9.44 -6.35 -11.39
C GLN A 134 -10.63 -5.61 -10.75
N ASN A 135 -11.73 -5.49 -11.48
CA ASN A 135 -12.96 -4.85 -10.99
C ASN A 135 -13.92 -5.92 -10.44
N GLU A 136 -13.70 -6.35 -9.20
CA GLU A 136 -14.74 -6.94 -8.35
C GLU A 136 -14.67 -6.34 -6.94
#